data_AF-A0A448TT17-F1
#
_entry.id   AF-A0A448TT17-F1
#
_cell.length_a   1.000
_cell.length_b   1.000
_cell.length_c   1.000
_cell.angle_alpha   90.00
_cell.angle_beta   90.00
_cell.angle_gamma   90.00
#
_symmetry.space_group_name_H-M   'P 1'
#
loop_
_entity.id
_entity.type
_entity.pdbx_description
1 polymer ?
#
loop_
_entity_poly.entity_id
_entity_poly.type
_entity_poly.pdbx_seq_one_letter_code
_entity_poly.pdbx_strand_id
1 'polypeptide(L)'
;MIINTPIKISRGISLLGVLVALMSFSLVSIIFFKWQTQQARQAKMIFQQVQIQRIVENQHQRQWLHLECEQEVYQNQRRFFIQCDNGDVKVRAKIR
;
A
#
# COMPACT_ATOMS: atom_id res chain seq x y z
N MET A 1 -39.61 -47.76 17.16
CA MET A 1 -39.99 -46.93 16.00
C MET A 1 -38.71 -46.65 15.23
N ILE A 2 -38.51 -47.30 14.08
CA ILE A 2 -37.30 -47.13 13.25
C ILE A 2 -37.58 -45.98 12.29
N ILE A 3 -36.82 -44.89 12.41
CA ILE A 3 -36.99 -43.70 11.58
C ILE A 3 -36.25 -43.94 10.25
N ASN A 4 -36.98 -44.35 9.21
CA ASN A 4 -36.47 -44.42 7.84
C ASN A 4 -36.56 -43.03 7.21
N THR A 5 -35.49 -42.23 7.29
CA THR A 5 -35.35 -41.04 6.44
C THR A 5 -34.71 -41.43 5.11
N PRO A 6 -35.30 -41.09 3.96
CA PRO A 6 -34.67 -41.33 2.67
C PRO A 6 -33.42 -40.46 2.54
N ILE A 7 -32.27 -41.10 2.33
CA ILE A 7 -31.00 -40.42 2.05
C ILE A 7 -31.12 -39.74 0.69
N LYS A 8 -31.24 -38.41 0.69
CA LYS A 8 -31.28 -37.61 -0.53
C LYS A 8 -29.86 -37.49 -1.09
N ILE A 9 -29.55 -38.29 -2.11
CA ILE A 9 -28.26 -38.20 -2.82
C ILE A 9 -28.20 -36.87 -3.55
N SER A 10 -27.31 -35.98 -3.10
CA SER A 10 -27.01 -34.72 -3.77
C SER A 10 -26.20 -35.01 -5.04
N ARG A 11 -26.69 -34.60 -6.21
CA ARG A 11 -25.89 -34.66 -7.44
C ARG A 11 -24.72 -33.67 -7.30
N GLY A 12 -23.50 -34.19 -7.39
CA GLY A 12 -22.29 -33.37 -7.41
C GLY A 12 -22.28 -32.40 -8.59
N ILE A 13 -21.47 -31.35 -8.50
CA ILE A 13 -21.27 -30.39 -9.58
C ILE A 13 -20.64 -31.10 -10.78
N SER A 14 -21.21 -30.91 -11.97
CA SER A 14 -20.65 -31.41 -13.22
C SER A 14 -19.25 -30.83 -13.49
N LEU A 15 -18.36 -31.58 -14.13
CA LEU A 15 -17.03 -31.13 -14.55
C LEU A 15 -17.07 -29.78 -15.29
N LEU A 16 -18.10 -29.60 -16.14
CA LEU A 16 -18.34 -28.32 -16.84
C LEU A 16 -18.58 -27.16 -15.88
N GLY A 17 -19.32 -27.38 -14.79
CA GLY A 17 -19.57 -26.37 -13.77
C GLY A 17 -18.29 -25.96 -13.03
N VAL A 18 -17.40 -26.92 -12.75
CA VAL A 18 -16.10 -26.64 -12.14
C VAL A 18 -15.23 -25.83 -13.10
N LEU A 19 -15.17 -26.20 -14.38
CA LEU A 19 -14.39 -25.48 -15.39
C LEU A 19 -14.87 -24.04 -15.56
N VAL A 20 -16.18 -23.83 -15.64
CA VAL A 20 -16.77 -22.48 -15.74
C VAL A 20 -16.43 -21.64 -14.51
N ALA A 21 -16.52 -22.22 -13.30
CA ALA A 21 -16.16 -21.53 -12.06
C ALA A 21 -14.66 -21.15 -12.01
N LEU A 22 -13.77 -22.04 -12.44
CA LEU A 22 -12.34 -21.77 -12.50
C LEU A 22 -12.00 -20.69 -13.53
N MET A 23 -12.63 -20.72 -14.70
CA MET A 23 -12.42 -19.70 -15.73
C MET A 23 -12.91 -18.32 -15.27
N SER A 24 -14.09 -18.24 -14.66
CA SER A 24 -14.64 -16.98 -14.17
C SER A 24 -13.79 -16.42 -13.01
N PHE A 25 -13.41 -17.26 -12.05
CA PHE A 25 -12.53 -16.86 -10.95
C PHE A 25 -11.16 -16.38 -11.44
N SER A 26 -10.56 -17.10 -12.39
CA SER A 26 -9.28 -16.73 -13.00
C SER A 26 -9.36 -15.36 -13.67
N LEU A 27 -10.39 -15.12 -14.48
CA LEU A 27 -10.59 -13.85 -15.17
C LEU A 27 -10.69 -12.67 -14.18
N VAL A 28 -11.51 -12.81 -13.14
CA VAL A 28 -11.67 -11.80 -12.09
C VAL A 28 -10.35 -11.56 -11.35
N SER A 29 -9.66 -12.65 -10.99
CA SER A 29 -8.39 -12.57 -10.25
C SER A 29 -7.31 -11.84 -11.05
N ILE A 30 -7.19 -12.10 -12.36
CA ILE A 30 -6.21 -11.44 -13.22
C ILE A 30 -6.48 -9.93 -13.28
N ILE A 31 -7.74 -9.52 -13.45
CA ILE A 31 -8.12 -8.11 -13.49
C ILE A 31 -7.80 -7.45 -12.14
N PHE A 32 -8.19 -8.10 -11.03
CA PHE A 32 -7.92 -7.62 -9.68
C PHE A 32 -6.42 -7.46 -9.41
N PHE A 33 -5.59 -8.45 -9.75
CA PHE A 33 -4.15 -8.35 -9.58
C PHE A 33 -3.54 -7.21 -10.40
N LYS A 34 -3.98 -7.03 -11.66
CA LYS A 34 -3.52 -5.89 -12.47
C LYS A 34 -3.86 -4.56 -11.82
N TRP A 35 -5.11 -4.38 -11.38
CA TRP A 35 -5.52 -3.17 -10.67
C TRP A 35 -4.73 -2.94 -9.37
N GLN A 36 -4.54 -3.99 -8.56
CA GLN A 36 -3.78 -3.91 -7.31
C GLN A 36 -2.33 -3.46 -7.54
N THR A 37 -1.68 -3.92 -8.63
CA THR A 37 -0.31 -3.47 -8.95
C THR A 37 -0.26 -1.99 -9.33
N GLN A 38 -1.29 -1.48 -10.02
CA GLN A 38 -1.40 -0.06 -10.34
C GLN A 38 -1.66 0.76 -9.07
N GLN A 39 -2.55 0.30 -8.19
CA GLN A 39 -2.84 0.93 -6.91
C GLN A 39 -1.60 0.97 -6.01
N ALA A 40 -0.81 -0.12 -5.96
CA ALA A 40 0.42 -0.18 -5.19
C ALA A 40 1.47 0.84 -5.67
N ARG A 41 1.54 1.12 -6.98
CA ARG A 41 2.41 2.17 -7.52
C ARG A 41 1.97 3.55 -7.05
N GLN A 42 0.67 3.85 -7.12
CA GLN A 42 0.13 5.13 -6.64
C GLN A 42 0.34 5.31 -5.12
N ALA A 43 0.07 4.27 -4.34
CA ALA A 43 0.28 4.30 -2.89
C ALA A 43 1.74 4.57 -2.51
N LYS A 44 2.72 4.02 -3.25
CA LYS A 44 4.14 4.33 -3.03
C LYS A 44 4.48 5.80 -3.27
N MET A 45 3.91 6.41 -4.32
CA MET A 45 4.12 7.84 -4.61
C MET A 45 3.55 8.73 -3.51
N ILE A 46 2.31 8.45 -3.09
CA ILE A 46 1.66 9.18 -1.99
C ILE A 46 2.46 9.01 -0.69
N PHE A 47 2.88 7.78 -0.40
CA PHE A 47 3.68 7.51 0.80
C PHE A 47 4.99 8.31 0.81
N GLN A 48 5.68 8.43 -0.34
CA GLN A 48 6.89 9.25 -0.43
C GLN A 48 6.61 10.73 -0.14
N GLN A 49 5.51 11.28 -0.67
CA GLN A 49 5.12 12.67 -0.40
C GLN A 49 4.80 12.91 1.08
N VAL A 50 4.05 12.00 1.70
CA VAL A 50 3.72 12.09 3.13
C VAL A 50 4.98 12.01 4.00
N GLN A 51 5.98 11.21 3.61
CA GLN A 51 7.25 11.13 4.33
C GLN A 51 8.02 12.46 4.26
N ILE A 52 8.07 13.10 3.08
CA ILE A 52 8.68 14.42 2.92
C ILE A 52 7.98 15.44 3.81
N GLN A 53 6.65 15.45 3.80
CA GLN A 53 5.84 16.36 4.61
C GLN A 53 6.13 16.21 6.11
N ARG A 54 6.22 14.98 6.61
CA ARG A 54 6.55 14.74 8.03
C ARG A 54 7.93 15.25 8.42
N ILE A 55 8.91 15.13 7.52
CA ILE A 55 10.25 15.68 7.74
C ILE A 55 10.19 17.21 7.80
N VAL A 56 9.47 17.85 6.87
CA VAL A 56 9.25 19.32 6.86
C VAL A 56 8.62 19.78 8.18
N GLU A 57 7.54 19.14 8.62
CA GLU A 57 6.85 19.45 9.87
C GLU A 57 7.78 19.31 11.08
N ASN A 58 8.58 18.24 11.13
CA ASN A 58 9.54 18.05 12.20
C ASN A 58 10.61 19.16 12.24
N GLN A 59 11.16 19.57 11.09
CA GLN A 59 12.16 20.64 11.06
C GLN A 59 11.56 22.00 11.44
N HIS A 60 10.33 22.27 11.03
CA HIS A 60 9.62 23.47 11.45
C HIS A 60 9.39 23.49 12.97
N GLN A 61 9.04 22.34 13.57
CA GLN A 61 8.96 22.20 15.02
C GLN A 61 10.31 22.42 15.72
N ARG A 62 11.41 21.93 15.15
CA ARG A 62 12.76 22.15 15.69
C ARG A 62 13.13 23.64 15.66
N GLN A 63 12.83 24.34 14.57
CA GLN A 63 13.03 25.79 14.48
C GLN A 63 12.18 26.56 15.49
N TRP A 64 10.92 26.17 15.70
CA TRP A 64 10.06 26.76 16.74
C TRP A 64 10.63 26.59 18.15
N LEU A 65 11.29 25.45 18.41
CA LEU A 65 11.99 25.17 19.66
C LEU A 65 13.40 25.80 19.72
N HIS A 66 13.78 26.63 18.74
CA HIS A 66 15.10 27.24 18.62
C HIS A 66 16.25 26.21 18.57
N LEU A 67 15.97 25.01 18.03
CA LEU A 67 16.96 23.96 17.80
C LEU A 67 17.59 24.11 16.40
N GLU A 68 18.85 23.71 16.26
CA GLU A 68 19.57 23.76 14.98
C GLU A 68 18.91 22.87 13.92
N CYS A 69 18.73 23.37 12.70
CA CYS A 69 18.17 22.57 11.60
C CYS A 69 19.09 21.39 11.24
N GLU A 70 18.49 20.21 11.06
CA GLU A 70 19.21 19.03 10.57
C GLU A 70 19.47 19.17 9.08
N GLN A 71 20.64 18.75 8.62
CA GLN A 71 20.99 18.79 7.20
C GLN A 71 20.67 17.48 6.47
N GLU A 72 20.60 16.37 7.19
CA GLU A 72 20.34 15.05 6.63
C GLU A 72 19.51 14.20 7.60
N VAL A 73 18.49 13.50 7.08
CA VAL A 73 17.71 12.51 7.83
C VAL A 73 17.68 11.20 7.05
N TYR A 74 17.95 10.09 7.76
CA TYR A 74 17.83 8.74 7.23
C TYR A 74 16.59 8.06 7.81
N GLN A 75 15.57 7.81 6.97
CA GLN A 75 14.32 7.15 7.38
C GLN A 75 13.85 6.19 6.30
N ASN A 76 13.33 5.03 6.72
CA ASN A 76 12.79 4.00 5.82
C ASN A 76 13.75 3.65 4.68
N GLN A 77 15.03 3.46 5.04
CA GLN A 77 16.14 3.13 4.15
C GLN A 77 16.45 4.20 3.07
N ARG A 78 15.91 5.41 3.21
CA ARG A 78 16.12 6.54 2.30
C ARG A 78 16.75 7.71 3.01
N ARG A 79 17.59 8.42 2.26
CA ARG A 79 18.31 9.60 2.71
C ARG A 79 17.63 10.86 2.17
N PHE A 80 17.32 11.77 3.07
CA PHE A 80 16.70 13.06 2.77
C PHE A 80 17.68 14.16 3.14
N PHE A 81 17.91 15.09 2.21
CA PHE A 81 18.70 16.29 2.44
C PHE A 81 17.76 17.44 2.74
N ILE A 82 18.09 18.18 3.77
CA ILE A 82 17.24 19.23 4.32
C ILE A 82 18.02 20.53 4.23
N GLN A 83 17.36 21.57 3.72
CA GLN A 83 17.87 22.93 3.71
C GLN A 83 16.84 23.81 4.40
N CYS A 84 17.27 24.45 5.48
CA CYS A 84 16.48 25.44 6.19
C CYS A 84 17.02 26.83 5.88
N ASP A 85 16.14 27.74 5.48
CA ASP A 85 16.48 29.14 5.23
C ASP A 85 15.41 30.04 5.87
N ASN A 86 15.73 30.66 7.00
CA ASN A 86 14.91 31.67 7.71
C ASN A 86 13.37 31.43 7.69
N GLY A 87 12.94 30.20 7.97
CA GLY A 87 11.52 29.80 8.05
C GLY A 87 11.04 28.92 6.89
N ASP A 88 11.76 28.86 5.77
CA ASP A 88 11.50 27.94 4.68
C ASP A 88 12.31 26.64 4.86
N VAL A 89 11.62 25.49 4.85
CA VAL A 89 12.24 24.17 4.91
C VAL A 89 12.07 23.46 3.57
N LYS A 90 13.19 23.18 2.89
CA LYS A 90 13.23 22.43 1.64
C LYS A 90 13.82 21.05 1.88
N VAL A 91 13.06 20.01 1.54
CA VAL A 91 13.49 18.61 1.68
C VAL A 91 13.65 17.98 0.30
N ARG A 92 14.85 17.49 -0.01
CA ARG A 92 15.16 16.75 -1.24
C ARG A 92 15.47 15.29 -0.92
N ALA A 93 14.72 14.38 -1.51
CA ALA A 93 15.04 12.95 -1.44
C ALA A 93 16.11 12.60 -2.47
N LYS A 94 17.14 11.83 -2.07
CA LYS A 94 18.06 11.21 -3.04
C LYS A 94 17.34 10.01 -3.66
N ILE A 95 16.85 10.18 -4.89
CA ILE A 95 16.28 9.09 -5.68
C ILE A 95 17.46 8.38 -6.34
N ARG A 96 17.64 7.09 -6.03
CA ARG A 96 18.58 6.20 -6.72
C ARG A 96 17.82 5.34 -7.71
#